data_AF-A0A2D7X6Y4-F1
#
_entry.id   AF-A0A2D7X6Y4-F1
#
_cell.length_a   1.000
_cell.length_b   1.000
_cell.length_c   1.000
_cell.angle_alpha   90.00
_cell.angle_beta   90.00
_cell.angle_gamma   90.00
#
_symmetry.space_group_name_H-M   'P 1'
#
loop_
_entity.id
_entity.type
_entity.pdbx_description
1 polymer ?
#
loop_
_entity_poly.entity_id
_entity_poly.type
_entity_poly.pdbx_seq_one_letter_code
_entity_poly.pdbx_strand_id
1 'polypeptide(L)' 'MRQMFTMISHVFAQVIRDEDYAVSASQQVTANSQTLKSVVFGRNEPALHHYHATYKRVLESAK' A
#
# COMPACT_ATOMS: atom_id res chain seq x y z
N MET A 1 7.39 -33.36 -5.67
CA MET A 1 6.14 -32.62 -5.42
C MET A 1 6.32 -31.44 -4.47
N ARG A 2 6.75 -31.61 -3.20
CA ARG A 2 6.93 -30.48 -2.24
C ARG A 2 7.79 -29.32 -2.76
N GLN A 3 8.94 -29.60 -3.38
CA GLN A 3 9.81 -28.55 -3.94
C GLN A 3 9.15 -27.74 -5.06
N MET A 4 8.35 -28.40 -5.91
CA MET A 4 7.61 -27.74 -6.98
C MET A 4 6.56 -26.78 -6.41
N PHE A 5 5.81 -27.20 -5.39
CA PHE A 5 4.86 -26.32 -4.70
C PHE A 5 5.56 -25.11 -4.06
N THR A 6 6.69 -25.33 -3.38
CA THR A 6 7.46 -24.23 -2.79
C THR A 6 7.96 -23.24 -3.84
N MET A 7 8.44 -23.72 -4.99
CA MET A 7 8.89 -22.86 -6.09
C MET A 7 7.73 -22.02 -6.63
N ILE A 8 6.58 -22.62 -6.87
CA ILE A 8 5.38 -21.92 -7.36
C ILE A 8 4.95 -20.84 -6.36
N SER A 9 4.89 -21.15 -5.06
CA SER A 9 4.53 -20.16 -4.03
C SER A 9 5.52 -19.00 -3.96
N HIS A 10 6.82 -19.25 -4.11
CA HIS A 10 7.82 -18.17 -4.14
C HIS A 10 7.65 -17.28 -5.36
N VAL A 11 7.54 -17.86 -6.55
CA VAL A 11 7.35 -17.07 -7.78
C VAL A 11 6.07 -16.25 -7.69
N PHE A 12 4.98 -16.84 -7.21
CA PHE A 12 3.73 -16.12 -7.01
C PHE A 12 3.89 -14.95 -6.02
N ALA A 13 4.50 -15.17 -4.85
CA ALA A 13 4.74 -14.11 -3.88
C ALA A 13 5.66 -13.00 -4.43
N GLN A 14 6.65 -13.36 -5.26
CA GLN A 14 7.52 -12.39 -5.92
C GLN A 14 6.73 -11.51 -6.90
N VAL A 15 5.87 -12.10 -7.74
CA VAL A 15 5.04 -11.34 -8.68
C VAL A 15 4.14 -10.35 -7.95
N ILE A 16 3.40 -10.80 -6.93
CA ILE A 16 2.50 -9.93 -6.16
C ILE A 16 3.29 -8.79 -5.50
N ARG A 17 4.43 -9.10 -4.88
CA ARG A 17 5.29 -8.10 -4.24
C ARG A 17 5.78 -7.07 -5.25
N ASP A 18 6.25 -7.52 -6.41
CA ASP A 18 6.83 -6.63 -7.41
C ASP A 18 5.77 -5.71 -8.03
N GLU A 19 4.53 -6.20 -8.19
CA GLU A 19 3.36 -5.40 -8.57
C GLU A 19 3.01 -4.35 -7.50
N ASP A 20 2.95 -4.75 -6.22
CA ASP A 20 2.69 -3.84 -5.10
C ASP A 20 3.73 -2.71 -5.02
N TYR A 21 5.01 -3.02 -5.23
CA TYR A 21 6.08 -2.02 -5.25
C TYR A 21 5.95 -1.07 -6.44
N ALA A 22 5.63 -1.58 -7.64
CA ALA A 22 5.46 -0.74 -8.82
C ALA A 22 4.32 0.28 -8.62
N VAL A 23 3.18 -0.18 -8.07
CA VAL A 23 2.05 0.70 -7.74
C VAL A 23 2.44 1.73 -6.68
N SER A 24 3.06 1.30 -5.57
CA SER A 24 3.46 2.19 -4.47
C SER A 24 4.45 3.26 -4.93
N ALA A 25 5.43 2.90 -5.76
CA ALA A 25 6.39 3.85 -6.33
C ALA A 25 5.70 4.90 -7.20
N SER A 26 4.75 4.50 -8.04
CA SER A 26 3.99 5.42 -8.89
C SER A 26 3.14 6.42 -8.08
N GLN A 27 2.56 5.96 -6.97
CA GLN A 27 1.82 6.81 -6.04
C GLN A 27 2.75 7.83 -5.36
N GLN A 28 3.96 7.42 -4.97
CA GLN A 28 4.94 8.33 -4.39
C GLN A 28 5.40 9.41 -5.38
N VAL A 29 5.63 9.06 -6.65
CA VAL A 29 5.93 10.06 -7.70
C VAL A 29 4.80 11.07 -7.81
N THR A 30 3.54 10.59 -7.82
CA THR A 30 2.36 11.47 -7.87
C THR A 30 2.28 12.37 -6.64
N ALA A 31 2.50 11.85 -5.44
CA ALA A 31 2.51 12.63 -4.21
C ALA A 31 3.58 13.72 -4.21
N ASN A 32 4.78 13.40 -4.71
CA ASN A 32 5.90 14.34 -4.82
C ASN A 32 5.63 15.46 -5.83
N SER A 33 4.76 15.25 -6.81
CA SER A 33 4.42 16.27 -7.81
C SER A 33 3.62 17.44 -7.23
N GLN A 34 3.08 17.32 -6.01
CA GLN A 34 2.22 18.31 -5.34
C GLN A 34 0.95 18.70 -6.12
N THR A 35 0.63 17.96 -7.19
CA THR A 35 -0.56 18.20 -8.03
C THR A 35 -1.83 17.76 -7.30
N LEU A 36 -1.75 16.64 -6.57
CA LEU A 36 -2.86 16.12 -5.78
C LEU A 36 -2.88 16.78 -4.39
N LYS A 37 -3.91 17.60 -4.11
CA LYS A 37 -4.05 18.32 -2.83
C LYS A 37 -4.68 17.49 -1.71
N SER A 38 -5.47 16.49 -2.07
CA SER A 38 -6.12 15.57 -1.14
C SER A 38 -6.26 14.18 -1.77
N VAL A 39 -6.23 13.15 -0.93
CA VAL A 39 -6.44 11.76 -1.33
C VAL A 39 -7.84 11.33 -0.89
N VAL A 40 -8.55 10.63 -1.77
CA VAL A 40 -9.85 10.03 -1.46
C VAL A 40 -9.68 8.51 -1.47
N PHE A 41 -10.04 7.87 -0.36
CA PHE A 41 -10.04 6.41 -0.25
C PHE A 41 -11.36 5.83 -0.75
N GLY A 42 -11.28 4.65 -1.36
CA GLY A 42 -12.44 3.93 -1.87
C GLY A 42 -13.40 3.55 -0.73
N ARG A 43 -14.70 3.44 -1.05
CA ARG A 43 -15.71 3.00 -0.08
C ARG A 43 -15.43 1.61 0.49
N ASN A 44 -14.76 0.74 -0.30
CA ASN A 44 -14.48 -0.64 0.07
C ASN A 44 -13.11 -0.82 0.73
N GLU A 45 -12.51 0.25 1.28
CA GLU A 45 -11.18 0.21 1.89
C GLU A 45 -11.20 0.50 3.41
N PRO A 46 -12.07 -0.15 4.22
CA PRO A 46 -12.27 0.21 5.63
C PRO A 46 -11.00 0.11 6.47
N ALA A 47 -10.10 -0.82 6.14
CA ALA A 47 -8.79 -0.93 6.78
C ALA A 47 -7.91 0.29 6.53
N LEU A 48 -7.94 0.83 5.31
CA LEU A 48 -7.17 2.01 4.93
C LEU A 48 -7.72 3.26 5.63
N HIS A 49 -9.05 3.42 5.67
CA HIS A 49 -9.71 4.45 6.46
C HIS A 49 -9.28 4.41 7.93
N HIS A 50 -9.33 3.23 8.56
CA HIS A 50 -8.93 3.05 9.96
C HIS A 50 -7.45 3.38 10.20
N TYR A 51 -6.56 2.92 9.30
CA TYR A 51 -5.12 3.18 9.38
C TYR A 51 -4.84 4.69 9.36
N HIS A 52 -5.35 5.41 8.37
CA HIS A 52 -5.12 6.85 8.23
C HIS A 52 -5.77 7.66 9.36
N ALA A 53 -6.97 7.28 9.81
CA ALA A 53 -7.61 7.92 10.96
C ALA A 53 -6.80 7.74 12.25
N THR A 54 -6.19 6.57 12.44
CA THR A 54 -5.32 6.28 13.58
C THR A 54 -4.04 7.11 13.52
N TYR A 55 -3.35 7.14 12.38
CA TYR A 55 -2.15 7.96 12.20
C TYR A 55 -2.42 9.44 12.45
N LYS A 56 -3.53 9.97 11.91
CA LYS A 56 -3.95 11.35 12.14
C LYS A 56 -4.10 11.65 13.64
N ARG A 57 -4.86 10.82 14.36
CA ARG A 57 -5.08 10.97 15.81
C ARG A 57 -3.76 10.96 16.59
N VAL A 58 -2.85 10.04 16.26
CA VAL A 58 -1.55 9.92 16.94
C VAL A 58 -0.67 11.14 16.66
N LEU A 59 -0.56 11.57 15.40
CA LEU A 59 0.25 12.73 15.02
C LEU A 59 -0.29 14.04 15.59
N GLU A 60 -1.61 14.17 15.75
CA GLU A 60 -2.24 15.31 16.41
C GLU A 60 -1.98 15.29 17.92
N SER A 61 -1.95 14.12 18.56
CA SER A 61 -1.67 13.99 20.00
C SER A 61 -0.19 14.16 20.37
N ALA A 62 0.71 14.06 19.40
CA ALA A 62 2.15 14.21 19.58
C ALA A 62 2.65 15.65 19.36
N LYS A 63 1.75 16.57 19.01
CA LYS A 63 1.99 18.02 18.92
C LYS A 63 1.63 18.70 20.24
#